data_AF-N6TQ75-F1
#
_entry.id   AF-N6TQ75-F1
#
_cell.length_a   1.000
_cell.length_b   1.000
_cell.length_c   1.000
_cell.angle_alpha   90.00
_cell.angle_beta   90.00
_cell.angle_gamma   90.00
#
_symmetry.space_group_name_H-M   'P 1'
#
loop_
_entity.id
_entity.type
_entity.pdbx_description
1 polymer ?
#
loop_
_entity_poly.entity_id
_entity_poly.type
_entity_poly.pdbx_seq_one_letter_code
_entity_poly.pdbx_strand_id
1 'polypeptide(L)'
;MVGIDDTYLFIAASDKLWFMLEMYSFVDYFTIPPSFVSIYLDRTWIGLRFLRALRLMTVPDILQYLNILKTSSSIRLAQLVSIFISVWLTAAGIIHLLENSGDPLDFDNPHPLPYWTCVYFLIVTMSTVGYGDVFCHTVLGRTFLVFFLLVGLVSSIVFTCFYNIISLLLERKGRAVMSPRELTALLWKTFNYPFFF
;
A
#
# COMPACT_ATOMS: atom_id res chain seq x y z
N MET A 1 0.76 -2.27 24.34
CA MET A 1 1.22 -0.87 24.37
C MET A 1 0.83 -0.17 23.07
N VAL A 2 -0.46 -0.20 22.72
CA VAL A 2 -1.03 0.55 21.58
C VAL A 2 -2.40 1.07 22.03
N GLY A 3 -3.22 0.21 22.63
CA GLY A 3 -4.58 0.58 23.07
C GLY A 3 -4.71 1.52 24.30
N ILE A 4 -3.63 1.99 24.92
CA ILE A 4 -3.73 2.98 26.02
C ILE A 4 -3.55 4.40 25.46
N ASP A 5 -2.62 4.60 24.54
CA ASP A 5 -2.31 5.92 23.98
C ASP A 5 -3.46 6.46 23.11
N ASP A 6 -4.18 5.59 22.39
CA ASP A 6 -5.33 5.96 21.57
C ASP A 6 -6.51 6.50 22.39
N THR A 7 -6.68 6.02 23.62
CA THR A 7 -7.79 6.46 24.49
C THR A 7 -7.58 7.88 25.02
N TYR A 8 -6.34 8.27 25.31
CA TYR A 8 -6.01 9.62 25.77
C TYR A 8 -6.13 10.64 24.63
N LEU A 9 -5.79 10.25 23.40
CA LEU A 9 -5.92 11.09 22.21
C LEU A 9 -7.40 11.32 21.82
N PHE A 10 -8.26 10.31 22.01
CA PHE A 10 -9.71 10.41 21.76
C PHE A 10 -10.46 11.31 22.77
N ILE A 11 -9.95 11.44 24.00
CA ILE A 11 -10.53 12.29 25.05
C ILE A 11 -10.09 13.76 24.88
N ALA A 12 -8.94 14.02 24.26
CA ALA A 12 -8.38 15.37 24.09
C ALA A 12 -8.81 16.10 22.80
N ALA A 13 -9.43 15.41 21.82
CA ALA A 13 -9.83 16.01 20.55
C ALA A 13 -11.15 16.80 20.65
N SER A 14 -11.10 18.11 20.34
CA SER A 14 -12.27 19.01 20.34
C SER A 14 -13.28 18.72 19.21
N ASP A 15 -12.86 18.01 18.15
CA ASP A 15 -13.71 17.60 17.02
C ASP A 15 -13.54 16.11 16.72
N LYS A 16 -14.34 15.27 17.39
CA LYS A 16 -14.27 13.80 17.34
C LYS A 16 -14.44 13.17 15.95
N LEU A 17 -15.20 13.80 15.06
CA LEU A 17 -15.52 13.24 13.74
C LEU A 17 -14.44 13.48 12.69
N TRP A 18 -13.70 14.59 12.78
CA TRP A 18 -12.55 14.85 11.91
C TRP A 18 -11.33 14.03 12.32
N PHE A 19 -11.18 13.77 13.62
CA PHE A 19 -10.11 12.93 14.16
C PHE A 19 -10.28 11.44 13.82
N MET A 20 -11.52 10.92 13.80
CA MET A 20 -11.80 9.55 13.32
C MET A 20 -11.58 9.35 11.81
N LEU A 21 -11.52 10.43 11.03
CA LEU A 21 -11.31 10.39 9.58
C LEU A 21 -9.84 10.56 9.17
N GLU A 22 -8.92 10.65 10.13
CA GLU A 22 -7.50 10.62 9.84
C GLU A 22 -7.12 9.22 9.30
N MET A 23 -6.42 9.17 8.17
CA MET A 23 -6.18 7.94 7.39
C MET A 23 -5.62 6.76 8.21
N TYR A 24 -4.93 7.05 9.32
CA TYR A 24 -4.37 6.10 10.27
C TYR A 24 -5.43 5.50 11.23
N SER A 25 -6.41 6.30 11.67
CA SER A 25 -7.48 5.84 12.58
C SER A 25 -8.41 4.83 11.89
N PHE A 26 -8.64 5.01 10.58
CA PHE A 26 -9.40 4.06 9.76
C PHE A 26 -8.72 2.68 9.74
N VAL A 27 -7.39 2.63 9.55
CA VAL A 27 -6.64 1.38 9.55
C VAL A 27 -6.78 0.63 10.88
N ASP A 28 -6.70 1.34 12.00
CA ASP A 28 -6.87 0.72 13.32
C ASP A 28 -8.30 0.20 13.51
N TYR A 29 -9.30 0.96 13.05
CA TYR A 29 -10.70 0.52 13.07
C TYR A 29 -10.94 -0.75 12.25
N PHE A 30 -10.25 -0.99 11.13
CA PHE A 30 -10.39 -2.23 10.36
C PHE A 30 -9.57 -3.40 10.92
N THR A 31 -8.49 -3.15 11.66
CA THR A 31 -7.63 -4.23 12.18
C THR A 31 -8.00 -4.73 13.58
N ILE A 32 -8.67 -3.89 14.37
CA ILE A 32 -9.08 -4.21 15.74
C ILE A 32 -10.25 -5.23 15.79
N PRO A 33 -11.39 -5.03 15.10
CA PRO A 33 -12.53 -5.94 15.16
C PRO A 33 -12.22 -7.38 14.76
N PRO A 34 -11.49 -7.66 13.65
CA PRO A 34 -11.16 -9.03 13.27
C PRO A 34 -10.31 -9.75 14.31
N SER A 35 -9.45 -9.00 15.01
CA SER A 35 -8.61 -9.55 16.07
C SER A 35 -9.43 -9.98 17.29
N PHE A 36 -10.45 -9.20 17.66
CA PHE A 36 -11.38 -9.54 18.75
C PHE A 36 -12.35 -10.68 18.38
N VAL A 37 -12.89 -10.67 17.16
CA VAL A 37 -13.79 -11.73 16.67
C VAL A 37 -13.08 -13.09 16.62
N SER A 38 -11.81 -13.14 16.20
CA SER A 38 -11.04 -14.39 16.18
C SER A 38 -10.79 -14.99 17.58
N ILE A 39 -10.78 -14.16 18.63
CA ILE A 39 -10.62 -14.62 20.02
C ILE A 39 -11.98 -15.08 20.56
N TYR A 40 -13.06 -14.38 20.21
CA TYR A 40 -14.41 -14.70 20.71
C TYR A 40 -14.98 -16.00 20.11
N LEU A 41 -14.65 -16.34 18.85
CA LEU A 41 -15.21 -17.53 18.19
C LEU A 41 -14.39 -18.82 18.36
N ASP A 42 -13.22 -18.80 19.01
CA ASP A 42 -12.25 -19.91 19.11
C ASP A 42 -11.92 -20.63 17.78
N ARG A 43 -12.35 -20.07 16.65
CA ARG A 43 -12.08 -20.50 15.28
C ARG A 43 -11.01 -19.59 14.73
N THR A 44 -9.91 -20.17 14.30
CA THR A 44 -8.86 -19.48 13.56
C THR A 44 -9.33 -19.16 12.14
N TRP A 45 -10.23 -18.18 12.00
CA TRP A 45 -10.52 -17.61 10.69
C TRP A 45 -9.25 -16.94 10.16
N ILE A 46 -8.61 -17.61 9.18
CA ILE A 46 -7.44 -17.11 8.45
C ILE A 46 -7.80 -15.83 7.68
N GLY A 47 -9.08 -15.66 7.34
CA GLY A 47 -9.57 -14.68 6.40
C GLY A 47 -9.03 -13.28 6.61
N LEU A 48 -9.38 -12.58 7.68
CA LEU A 48 -9.06 -11.15 7.84
C LEU A 48 -7.67 -10.88 8.44
N ARG A 49 -6.81 -11.90 8.62
CA ARG A 49 -5.51 -11.73 9.30
C ARG A 49 -4.52 -10.89 8.50
N PHE A 50 -4.67 -10.85 7.17
CA PHE A 50 -3.84 -10.02 6.31
C PHE A 50 -4.02 -8.51 6.55
N LEU A 51 -5.15 -8.08 7.14
CA LEU A 51 -5.37 -6.67 7.48
C LEU A 51 -4.29 -6.13 8.43
N ARG A 52 -3.61 -7.01 9.19
CA ARG A 52 -2.45 -6.62 10.01
C ARG A 52 -1.32 -5.99 9.20
N ALA A 53 -1.21 -6.28 7.90
CA ALA A 53 -0.23 -5.66 7.02
C ALA A 53 -0.42 -4.14 6.89
N LEU A 54 -1.65 -3.62 7.10
CA LEU A 54 -1.91 -2.18 7.11
C LEU A 54 -1.17 -1.45 8.24
N ARG A 55 -0.79 -2.15 9.33
CA ARG A 55 0.04 -1.57 10.39
C ARG A 55 1.44 -1.17 9.91
N LEU A 56 1.90 -1.66 8.76
CA LEU A 56 3.17 -1.21 8.18
C LEU A 56 3.16 0.30 7.86
N MET A 57 1.98 0.93 7.73
CA MET A 57 1.84 2.37 7.54
C MET A 57 2.38 3.19 8.73
N THR A 58 2.41 2.64 9.96
CA THR A 58 2.89 3.33 11.17
C THR A 58 4.39 3.14 11.44
N VAL A 59 5.04 2.22 10.72
CA VAL A 59 6.49 1.96 10.81
C VAL A 59 7.37 3.21 10.63
N PRO A 60 7.09 4.12 9.66
CA PRO A 60 7.86 5.35 9.49
C PRO A 60 7.83 6.26 10.73
N ASP A 61 6.72 6.29 11.47
CA ASP A 61 6.57 7.13 12.66
C ASP A 61 7.33 6.53 13.85
N ILE A 62 7.32 5.20 13.97
CA ILE A 62 8.19 4.48 14.92
C ILE A 62 9.67 4.75 14.60
N LEU A 63 10.04 4.76 13.31
CA LEU A 63 11.42 4.98 12.88
C LEU A 63 11.89 6.44 13.11
N GLN A 64 10.96 7.39 13.07
CA GLN A 64 11.17 8.78 13.51
C GLN A 64 11.36 8.86 15.03
N TYR A 65 10.51 8.18 15.79
CA TYR A 65 10.61 8.12 17.24
C TYR A 65 11.97 7.54 17.70
N LEU A 66 12.48 6.54 16.98
CA LEU A 66 13.80 5.93 17.21
C LEU A 66 14.99 6.80 16.75
N ASN A 67 14.77 8.05 16.30
CA ASN A 67 15.81 8.96 15.82
C ASN A 67 16.66 8.43 14.64
N ILE A 68 16.17 7.42 13.90
CA ILE A 68 16.85 6.86 12.72
C ILE A 68 16.60 7.73 11.49
N LEU A 69 15.36 8.18 11.30
CA LEU A 69 14.99 9.10 10.21
C LEU A 69 15.02 10.55 10.69
N LYS A 70 16.13 11.26 10.44
CA LYS A 70 16.32 12.65 10.89
C LYS A 70 15.86 13.70 9.88
N THR A 71 15.83 13.36 8.60
CA THR A 71 15.55 14.29 7.51
C THR A 71 14.09 14.17 7.06
N SER A 72 13.38 15.30 6.96
CA SER A 72 11.97 15.34 6.53
C SER A 72 11.73 14.68 5.17
N SER A 73 12.68 14.78 4.22
CA SER A 73 12.59 14.07 2.93
C SER A 73 12.67 12.56 3.08
N SER A 74 13.52 12.05 3.98
CA SER A 74 13.66 10.61 4.22
C SER A 74 12.44 10.04 4.94
N ILE A 75 11.82 10.85 5.81
CA ILE A 75 10.56 10.50 6.49
C ILE A 75 9.44 10.33 5.46
N ARG A 76 9.25 11.32 4.59
CA ARG A 76 8.20 11.27 3.55
C ARG A 76 8.42 10.10 2.59
N LEU A 77 9.67 9.82 2.21
CA LEU A 77 10.01 8.66 1.38
C LEU A 77 9.68 7.33 2.09
N ALA A 78 10.08 7.19 3.35
CA ALA A 78 9.78 6.00 4.14
C ALA A 78 8.27 5.80 4.30
N GLN A 79 7.51 6.88 4.56
CA GLN A 79 6.05 6.87 4.60
C GLN A 79 5.45 6.37 3.30
N LEU A 80 5.90 6.90 2.16
CA LEU A 80 5.38 6.54 0.86
C LEU A 80 5.66 5.06 0.52
N VAL A 81 6.87 4.57 0.81
CA VAL A 81 7.25 3.16 0.63
C VAL A 81 6.44 2.23 1.54
N SER A 82 6.30 2.58 2.83
CA SER A 82 5.51 1.82 3.79
C SER A 82 4.04 1.72 3.38
N ILE A 83 3.44 2.82 2.93
CA ILE A 83 2.06 2.83 2.43
C ILE A 83 1.94 1.91 1.21
N PHE A 84 2.84 2.01 0.23
CA PHE A 84 2.81 1.17 -0.97
C PHE A 84 2.88 -0.33 -0.63
N ILE A 85 3.84 -0.75 0.20
CA ILE A 85 4.01 -2.15 0.62
C ILE A 85 2.78 -2.63 1.41
N SER A 86 2.26 -1.81 2.32
CA SER A 86 1.11 -2.18 3.15
C SER A 86 -0.16 -2.41 2.33
N VAL A 87 -0.46 -1.53 1.37
CA VAL A 87 -1.61 -1.65 0.47
C VAL A 87 -1.47 -2.90 -0.39
N TRP A 88 -0.26 -3.17 -0.86
CA TRP A 88 0.00 -4.33 -1.72
C TRP A 88 -0.20 -5.67 -1.03
N LEU A 89 0.38 -5.83 0.17
CA LEU A 89 0.20 -7.03 0.99
C LEU A 89 -1.26 -7.23 1.40
N THR A 90 -1.96 -6.13 1.69
CA THR A 90 -3.40 -6.16 1.99
C THR A 90 -4.20 -6.63 0.77
N ALA A 91 -3.90 -6.13 -0.42
CA ALA A 91 -4.54 -6.58 -1.66
C ALA A 91 -4.30 -8.06 -1.94
N ALA A 92 -3.09 -8.58 -1.67
CA ALA A 92 -2.81 -10.02 -1.78
C ALA A 92 -3.66 -10.85 -0.83
N GLY A 93 -3.85 -10.34 0.39
CA GLY A 93 -4.75 -10.94 1.36
C GLY A 93 -6.22 -10.92 0.92
N ILE A 94 -6.68 -9.81 0.33
CA ILE A 94 -8.04 -9.70 -0.21
C ILE A 94 -8.26 -10.72 -1.32
N ILE A 95 -7.35 -10.82 -2.30
CA ILE A 95 -7.45 -11.82 -3.37
C ILE A 95 -7.45 -13.24 -2.81
N HIS A 96 -6.55 -13.54 -1.87
CA HIS A 96 -6.51 -14.83 -1.18
C HIS A 96 -7.84 -15.16 -0.49
N LEU A 97 -8.46 -14.18 0.17
CA LEU A 97 -9.76 -14.34 0.81
C LEU A 97 -10.88 -14.57 -0.21
N LEU A 98 -10.92 -13.77 -1.28
CA LEU A 98 -11.96 -13.87 -2.31
C LEU A 98 -11.90 -15.23 -3.02
N GLU A 99 -10.70 -15.66 -3.44
CA GLU A 99 -10.54 -16.94 -4.15
C GLU A 99 -10.78 -18.16 -3.23
N ASN A 100 -10.41 -18.08 -1.95
CA ASN A 100 -10.69 -19.15 -0.99
C ASN A 100 -12.15 -19.19 -0.54
N SER A 101 -12.87 -18.05 -0.56
CA SER A 101 -14.27 -17.98 -0.15
C SER A 101 -15.24 -18.35 -1.27
N GLY A 102 -14.82 -18.24 -2.54
CA GLY A 102 -15.65 -18.50 -3.71
C GLY A 102 -16.61 -17.35 -4.05
N ASP A 103 -17.41 -17.53 -5.10
CA ASP A 103 -18.34 -16.50 -5.56
C ASP A 103 -19.62 -16.44 -4.69
N PRO A 104 -20.08 -15.26 -4.24
CA PRO A 104 -21.18 -15.15 -3.27
C PRO A 104 -22.57 -15.49 -3.84
N LEU A 105 -22.71 -15.57 -5.17
CA LEU A 105 -24.00 -15.81 -5.81
C LEU A 105 -24.39 -17.31 -5.83
N ASP A 106 -23.41 -18.21 -5.93
CA ASP A 106 -23.63 -19.67 -5.91
C ASP A 106 -22.73 -20.41 -4.90
N PHE A 107 -21.82 -19.73 -4.20
CA PHE A 107 -20.76 -20.31 -3.34
C PHE A 107 -20.02 -21.49 -4.00
N ASP A 108 -19.93 -21.45 -5.32
CA ASP A 108 -19.33 -22.50 -6.13
C ASP A 108 -17.98 -22.04 -6.68
N ASN A 109 -17.08 -22.99 -6.94
CA ASN A 109 -15.68 -22.79 -7.37
C ASN A 109 -14.71 -22.17 -6.33
N PRO A 110 -14.58 -22.69 -5.10
CA PRO A 110 -13.47 -22.32 -4.23
C PRO A 110 -12.14 -22.79 -4.84
N HIS A 111 -11.24 -21.86 -5.11
CA HIS A 111 -9.91 -22.17 -5.64
C HIS A 111 -8.86 -21.88 -4.55
N PRO A 112 -8.39 -22.92 -3.83
CA PRO A 112 -7.49 -22.71 -2.70
C PRO A 112 -6.10 -22.27 -3.18
N LEU A 113 -5.88 -20.97 -3.23
CA LEU A 113 -4.59 -20.36 -3.56
C LEU A 113 -3.84 -20.05 -2.27
N PRO A 114 -2.59 -20.50 -2.10
CA PRO A 114 -1.80 -20.10 -0.94
C PRO A 114 -1.45 -18.60 -1.01
N TYR A 115 -1.37 -17.95 0.14
CA TYR A 115 -1.15 -16.50 0.23
C TYR A 115 0.09 -16.02 -0.56
N TRP A 116 1.19 -16.78 -0.51
CA TRP A 116 2.41 -16.45 -1.24
C TRP A 116 2.25 -16.49 -2.76
N THR A 117 1.38 -17.36 -3.27
CA THR A 117 1.03 -17.39 -4.69
C THR A 117 0.21 -16.16 -5.08
N CYS A 118 -0.68 -15.68 -4.20
CA CYS A 118 -1.39 -14.41 -4.41
C CYS A 118 -0.42 -13.22 -4.42
N VAL A 119 0.58 -13.19 -3.52
CA VAL A 119 1.64 -12.16 -3.52
C VAL A 119 2.45 -12.22 -4.81
N TYR A 120 2.88 -13.40 -5.24
CA TYR A 120 3.59 -13.59 -6.51
C TYR A 120 2.75 -13.11 -7.71
N PHE A 121 1.48 -13.51 -7.78
CA PHE A 121 0.54 -13.08 -8.81
C PHE A 121 0.43 -11.56 -8.88
N LEU A 122 0.30 -10.92 -7.71
CA LEU A 122 0.26 -9.46 -7.59
C LEU A 122 1.57 -8.77 -7.99
N ILE A 123 2.72 -9.41 -7.75
CA ILE A 123 4.04 -8.94 -8.21
C ILE A 123 4.11 -8.95 -9.73
N VAL A 124 3.72 -10.06 -10.35
CA VAL A 124 3.77 -10.27 -11.81
C VAL A 124 2.76 -9.39 -12.55
N THR A 125 1.58 -9.17 -11.97
CA THR A 125 0.55 -8.33 -12.59
C THR A 125 0.83 -6.84 -12.44
N MET A 126 1.30 -6.38 -11.27
CA MET A 126 1.68 -4.97 -11.07
C MET A 126 2.94 -4.58 -11.85
N SER A 127 3.88 -5.51 -12.04
CA SER A 127 5.03 -5.30 -12.92
C SER A 127 4.66 -5.34 -14.39
N THR A 128 3.38 -5.54 -14.74
CA THR A 128 2.85 -5.65 -16.10
C THR A 128 3.40 -6.83 -16.92
N VAL A 129 4.08 -7.78 -16.26
CA VAL A 129 4.64 -8.97 -16.93
C VAL A 129 3.54 -9.95 -17.32
N GLY A 130 2.62 -10.26 -16.39
CA GLY A 130 1.43 -11.06 -16.68
C GLY A 130 1.72 -12.44 -17.30
N TYR A 131 2.50 -13.29 -16.63
CA TYR A 131 2.83 -14.64 -17.13
C TYR A 131 1.62 -15.51 -17.47
N GLY A 132 0.48 -15.29 -16.81
CA GLY A 132 -0.76 -16.04 -17.03
C GLY A 132 -0.75 -17.46 -16.44
N ASP A 133 0.23 -17.78 -15.61
CA ASP A 133 0.35 -19.04 -14.86
C ASP A 133 -0.62 -19.12 -13.68
N VAL A 134 -0.89 -17.98 -13.05
CA VAL A 134 -1.85 -17.83 -11.95
C VAL A 134 -2.83 -16.73 -12.33
N PHE A 135 -4.13 -16.97 -12.12
CA PHE A 135 -5.19 -15.97 -12.35
C PHE A 135 -6.39 -16.21 -11.43
N CYS A 136 -7.16 -15.15 -11.18
CA CYS A 136 -8.38 -15.23 -10.38
C CYS A 136 -9.49 -15.94 -11.17
N HIS A 137 -10.11 -16.95 -10.57
CA HIS A 137 -11.27 -17.63 -11.14
C HIS A 137 -12.58 -16.96 -10.74
N THR A 138 -12.64 -16.38 -9.53
CA THR A 138 -13.86 -15.76 -9.00
C THR A 138 -14.19 -14.44 -9.70
N VAL A 139 -15.48 -14.16 -9.87
CA VAL A 139 -15.96 -12.90 -10.45
C VAL A 139 -15.58 -11.72 -9.56
N LEU A 140 -15.69 -11.88 -8.24
CA LEU A 140 -15.26 -10.86 -7.28
C LEU A 140 -13.74 -10.61 -7.33
N GLY A 141 -12.93 -11.67 -7.37
CA GLY A 141 -11.48 -11.57 -7.46
C GLY A 141 -11.04 -10.82 -8.71
N ARG A 142 -11.64 -11.14 -9.86
CA ARG A 142 -11.40 -10.43 -11.14
C ARG A 142 -11.82 -8.97 -11.09
N THR A 143 -12.99 -8.68 -10.54
CA THR A 143 -13.50 -7.30 -10.42
C THR A 143 -12.57 -6.47 -9.53
N PHE A 144 -12.20 -7.01 -8.36
CA PHE A 144 -11.24 -6.37 -7.46
C PHE A 144 -9.89 -6.13 -8.14
N LEU A 145 -9.37 -7.12 -8.87
CA LEU A 145 -8.09 -7.02 -9.58
C LEU A 145 -8.10 -5.89 -10.61
N VAL A 146 -9.17 -5.71 -11.39
CA VAL A 146 -9.27 -4.63 -12.38
C VAL A 146 -9.18 -3.26 -11.71
N PHE A 147 -9.95 -3.03 -10.64
CA PHE A 147 -9.87 -1.77 -9.88
C PHE A 147 -8.49 -1.58 -9.25
N PHE A 148 -7.92 -2.66 -8.69
CA PHE A 148 -6.61 -2.61 -8.05
C PHE A 148 -5.50 -2.26 -9.04
N LEU A 149 -5.51 -2.80 -10.25
CA LEU A 149 -4.53 -2.46 -11.29
C LEU A 149 -4.67 -1.00 -11.76
N LEU A 150 -5.89 -0.48 -11.91
CA LEU A 150 -6.10 0.93 -12.24
C LEU A 150 -5.50 1.86 -11.17
N VAL A 151 -5.79 1.61 -9.89
CA VAL A 151 -5.22 2.37 -8.77
C VAL A 151 -3.71 2.17 -8.67
N GLY A 152 -3.24 0.94 -8.90
CA GLY A 152 -1.85 0.55 -8.87
C GLY A 152 -0.98 1.30 -9.86
N LEU A 153 -1.43 1.41 -11.11
CA LEU A 153 -0.75 2.15 -12.16
C LEU A 153 -0.68 3.64 -11.86
N VAL A 154 -1.76 4.24 -11.35
CA VAL A 154 -1.75 5.65 -10.94
C VAL A 154 -0.78 5.86 -9.78
N SER A 155 -0.80 4.96 -8.78
CA SER A 155 0.09 5.04 -7.63
C SER A 155 1.57 4.87 -7.99
N SER A 156 1.91 4.02 -8.97
CA SER A 156 3.30 3.81 -9.40
C SER A 156 3.87 5.02 -10.15
N ILE A 157 3.03 5.71 -10.93
CA ILE A 157 3.39 6.98 -11.58
C ILE A 157 3.66 8.06 -10.52
N VAL A 158 2.76 8.20 -9.54
CA VAL A 158 2.93 9.17 -8.45
C VAL A 158 4.20 8.90 -7.65
N PHE A 159 4.49 7.63 -7.34
CA PHE A 159 5.73 7.21 -6.68
C PHE A 159 6.96 7.67 -7.47
N THR A 160 6.98 7.39 -8.77
CA THR A 160 8.10 7.73 -9.66
C THR A 160 8.29 9.25 -9.79
N CYS A 161 7.20 10.01 -9.94
CA CYS A 161 7.24 11.46 -9.97
C CYS A 161 7.81 12.05 -8.67
N PHE A 162 7.35 11.54 -7.51
CA PHE A 162 7.83 12.00 -6.21
C PHE A 162 9.32 11.71 -6.01
N TYR A 163 9.76 10.50 -6.36
CA TYR A 163 11.16 10.11 -6.32
C TYR A 163 12.03 11.03 -7.19
N ASN A 164 11.60 11.31 -8.42
CA ASN A 164 12.33 12.17 -9.35
C ASN A 164 12.38 13.64 -8.89
N ILE A 165 11.31 14.15 -8.29
CA ILE A 165 11.32 15.51 -7.70
C ILE A 165 12.35 15.57 -6.57
N ILE A 166 12.40 14.56 -5.70
CA ILE A 166 13.37 14.53 -4.60
C ILE A 166 14.80 14.43 -5.14
N SER A 167 15.07 13.57 -6.13
CA SER A 167 16.41 13.45 -6.71
C SER A 167 16.88 14.76 -7.33
N LEU A 168 16.00 15.47 -8.05
CA LEU A 168 16.30 16.79 -8.63
C LEU A 168 16.55 17.86 -7.56
N LEU A 169 15.78 17.85 -6.46
CA LEU A 169 15.98 18.77 -5.34
C LEU A 169 17.30 18.49 -4.61
N LEU A 170 17.69 17.23 -4.47
CA LEU A 170 19.00 16.85 -3.93
C LEU A 170 20.14 17.26 -4.86
N GLU A 171 19.98 17.11 -6.18
CA GLU A 171 20.96 17.55 -7.17
C GLU A 171 21.13 19.07 -7.21
N ARG A 172 20.03 19.84 -7.02
CA ARG A 172 20.09 21.30 -6.88
C ARG A 172 20.79 21.77 -5.60
N LYS A 173 20.82 20.93 -4.55
CA LYS A 173 21.56 21.22 -3.32
C LYS A 173 23.07 20.93 -3.46
N GLY A 174 23.44 20.05 -4.41
CA GLY A 174 24.83 19.65 -4.67
C GLY A 174 25.50 20.35 -5.86
N ARG A 175 24.76 20.96 -6.78
CA ARG A 175 25.31 21.64 -7.96
C ARG A 175 25.07 23.15 -7.90
N ALA A 176 26.15 23.93 -7.92
CA ALA A 176 26.13 25.32 -8.35
C ALA A 176 25.31 25.42 -9.65
N VAL A 177 24.38 26.38 -9.69
CA VAL A 177 23.44 26.74 -10.76
C VAL A 177 23.68 26.00 -12.09
N MET A 178 22.90 24.94 -12.35
CA MET A 178 22.85 24.26 -13.64
C MET A 178 22.30 25.23 -14.70
N SER A 179 23.01 25.38 -15.82
CA SER A 179 22.68 26.37 -16.85
C SER A 179 21.36 26.03 -17.57
N PRO A 180 20.59 27.02 -18.08
CA PRO A 180 19.31 26.79 -18.76
C PRO A 180 19.36 25.80 -19.94
N ARG A 181 20.54 25.58 -20.53
CA ARG A 181 20.76 24.65 -21.66
C ARG A 181 20.74 23.18 -21.24
N GLU A 182 21.15 22.88 -20.01
CA GLU A 182 21.13 21.50 -19.49
C GLU A 182 19.73 21.08 -19.04
N LEU A 183 18.94 22.04 -18.53
CA LEU A 183 17.52 21.85 -18.24
C LEU A 183 16.71 21.49 -19.48
N THR A 184 16.96 22.16 -20.62
CA THR A 184 16.31 21.83 -21.89
C THR A 184 16.72 20.46 -22.41
N ALA A 185 17.97 20.04 -22.19
CA ALA A 185 18.45 18.72 -22.62
C ALA A 185 17.86 17.59 -21.77
N LEU A 186 17.71 17.78 -20.45
CA LEU A 186 17.06 16.81 -19.55
C LEU A 186 15.56 16.68 -19.85
N LEU A 187 14.85 17.80 -20.04
CA LEU A 187 13.44 17.78 -20.41
C LEU A 187 13.23 17.07 -21.77
N TRP A 188 14.09 17.33 -22.75
CA TRP A 188 14.06 16.63 -24.04
C TRP A 188 14.32 15.13 -23.90
N LYS A 189 15.28 14.74 -23.04
CA LYS A 189 15.59 13.34 -22.79
C LYS A 189 14.42 12.62 -22.11
N THR A 190 13.80 13.24 -21.09
CA THR A 190 12.63 12.69 -20.39
C THR A 190 11.40 12.56 -21.31
N PHE A 191 11.18 13.50 -22.23
CA PHE A 191 10.07 13.41 -23.20
C PHE A 191 10.31 12.43 -24.35
N ASN A 192 11.57 12.14 -24.67
CA ASN A 192 11.97 11.33 -25.84
C ASN A 192 12.52 9.94 -25.48
N TYR A 193 12.39 9.49 -24.22
CA TYR A 193 12.55 8.08 -23.91
C TYR A 193 11.35 7.33 -24.51
N PRO A 194 11.57 6.35 -25.40
CA PRO A 194 10.48 5.49 -25.82
C PRO A 194 9.98 4.77 -24.56
N PHE A 195 8.71 4.93 -24.23
CA PHE A 195 8.00 3.97 -23.40
C PHE A 195 8.12 2.62 -24.13
N PHE A 196 9.14 1.85 -23.77
CA PHE A 196 9.24 0.46 -24.17
C PHE A 196 8.14 -0.28 -23.43
N PHE A 197 7.03 -0.49 -24.15
CA PHE A 197 6.21 -1.69 -24.00
C PHE A 197 6.97 -2.87 -24.57
#